data_AF-A0A3B4WLM2-F1
#
_entry.id   AF-A0A3B4WLM2-F1
#
_cell.length_a   1.000
_cell.length_b   1.000
_cell.length_c   1.000
_cell.angle_alpha   90.00
_cell.angle_beta   90.00
_cell.angle_gamma   90.00
#
_symmetry.space_group_name_H-M   'P 1'
#
loop_
_entity.id
_entity.type
_entity.pdbx_description
1 polymer ?
#
loop_
_entity_poly.entity_id
_entity_poly.type
_entity_poly.pdbx_seq_one_letter_code
_entity_poly.pdbx_strand_id
1 'polypeptide(L)'
;MMKTIHLFLKESKKPVLQSLLDKLLEKKVITDSDWESADEMQNKRNKARFVIDTVRKKGEAASSEMIEFLCETDPFLCEHLGLL
;
A
#
# COMPACT_ATOMS: atom_id res chain seq x y z
N MET A 1 -9.29 2.55 -10.13
CA MET A 1 -8.11 1.80 -9.65
C MET A 1 -7.69 2.20 -8.22
N MET A 2 -7.06 3.37 -8.01
CA MET A 2 -6.59 3.80 -6.67
C MET A 2 -7.67 3.91 -5.56
N LYS A 3 -8.94 4.18 -5.91
CA LYS A 3 -10.06 4.22 -4.93
C LYS A 3 -10.32 2.86 -4.28
N THR A 4 -10.16 1.77 -5.01
CA THR A 4 -10.47 0.41 -4.54
C THR A 4 -9.37 -0.11 -3.62
N ILE A 5 -8.10 0.16 -3.96
CA ILE A 5 -6.93 -0.10 -3.11
C ILE A 5 -7.03 0.68 -1.78
N HIS A 6 -7.52 1.92 -1.84
CA HIS A 6 -7.74 2.73 -0.64
C HIS A 6 -8.80 2.15 0.31
N LEU A 7 -9.85 1.53 -0.22
CA LEU A 7 -10.83 0.82 0.60
C LEU A 7 -10.20 -0.46 1.19
N PHE A 8 -9.47 -1.22 0.38
CA PHE A 8 -8.81 -2.44 0.83
C PHE A 8 -7.84 -2.19 2.01
N LEU A 9 -6.93 -1.22 1.88
CA LEU A 9 -5.97 -0.95 2.96
C LEU A 9 -6.63 -0.43 4.24
N LYS A 10 -7.82 0.16 4.15
CA LYS A 10 -8.62 0.51 5.33
C LYS A 10 -9.18 -0.73 6.04
N GLU A 11 -9.66 -1.71 5.28
CA GLU A 11 -10.31 -2.92 5.80
C GLU A 11 -9.36 -4.10 6.08
N SER A 12 -8.13 -4.06 5.56
CA SER A 12 -7.12 -5.11 5.74
C SER A 12 -6.77 -5.38 7.23
N LYS A 13 -6.00 -6.43 7.53
CA LYS A 13 -5.44 -6.59 8.88
C LYS A 13 -4.18 -5.73 9.03
N LYS A 14 -3.85 -5.30 10.26
CA LYS A 14 -2.61 -4.53 10.55
C LYS A 14 -1.34 -5.17 9.95
N PRO A 15 -1.13 -6.51 10.01
CA PRO A 15 0.06 -7.14 9.44
C PRO A 15 0.20 -6.90 7.93
N VAL A 16 -0.90 -6.94 7.18
CA VAL A 16 -0.88 -6.74 5.71
C VAL A 16 -0.38 -5.33 5.35
N LEU A 17 -0.80 -4.32 6.12
CA LEU A 17 -0.37 -2.94 5.91
C LEU A 17 1.12 -2.74 6.26
N GLN A 18 1.61 -3.45 7.28
CA GLN A 18 3.03 -3.42 7.64
C GLN A 18 3.89 -4.13 6.58
N SER A 19 3.51 -5.33 6.15
CA SER A 19 4.22 -6.04 5.08
C SER A 19 4.24 -5.25 3.77
N LEU A 20 3.16 -4.52 3.45
CA LEU A 20 3.17 -3.60 2.31
C LEU A 20 4.20 -2.48 2.48
N LEU A 21 4.26 -1.84 3.65
CA LEU A 21 5.25 -0.81 3.94
C LEU A 21 6.68 -1.32 3.77
N ASP A 22 6.96 -2.51 4.32
CA ASP A 22 8.28 -3.13 4.24
C ASP A 22 8.65 -3.44 2.78
N LYS A 23 7.70 -3.94 1.98
CA LYS A 23 7.94 -4.21 0.55
C LYS A 23 8.16 -2.94 -0.26
N LEU A 24 7.37 -1.90 -0.02
CA LEU A 24 7.53 -0.61 -0.71
C LEU A 24 8.89 0.02 -0.39
N LEU A 25 9.41 -0.18 0.83
CA LEU A 25 10.75 0.26 1.22
C LEU A 25 11.83 -0.58 0.53
N GLU A 26 11.69 -1.92 0.53
CA GLU A 26 12.59 -2.85 -0.16
C GLU A 26 12.73 -2.51 -1.66
N LYS A 27 11.61 -2.20 -2.32
CA LYS A 27 11.55 -1.78 -3.73
C LYS A 27 11.95 -0.32 -3.96
N LYS A 28 12.34 0.42 -2.91
CA LYS A 28 12.71 1.86 -2.95
C LYS A 28 11.61 2.76 -3.53
N VAL A 29 10.35 2.33 -3.43
CA VAL A 29 9.17 3.13 -3.81
C VAL A 29 8.93 4.24 -2.80
N ILE A 30 9.12 3.92 -1.52
CA ILE A 30 9.11 4.87 -0.40
C ILE A 30 10.51 4.99 0.20
N THR A 31 10.79 6.10 0.86
CA THR A 31 12.05 6.34 1.58
C THR A 31 11.98 5.86 3.03
N ASP A 32 13.11 5.75 3.72
CA ASP A 32 13.14 5.45 5.16
C ASP A 32 12.32 6.47 5.95
N SER A 33 12.39 7.76 5.60
CA SER A 33 11.59 8.81 6.24
C SER A 33 10.08 8.66 6.02
N ASP A 34 9.67 8.22 4.81
CA ASP A 34 8.28 7.89 4.52
C ASP A 34 7.84 6.68 5.36
N TRP A 35 8.69 5.67 5.51
CA TRP A 35 8.42 4.48 6.31
C TRP A 35 8.29 4.81 7.80
N GLU A 36 9.22 5.58 8.37
CA GLU A 36 9.18 6.04 9.76
C GLU A 36 7.91 6.86 10.04
N SER A 37 7.60 7.81 9.15
CA SER A 37 6.37 8.63 9.26
C SER A 37 5.11 7.78 9.24
N ALA A 38 5.08 6.72 8.43
CA ALA A 38 3.98 5.79 8.43
C ALA A 38 3.95 4.97 9.71
N ASP A 39 5.10 4.49 10.20
CA ASP A 39 5.18 3.59 11.34
C ASP A 39 4.71 4.24 12.66
N GLU A 40 5.02 5.51 12.85
CA GLU A 40 4.53 6.32 13.97
C GLU A 40 2.98 6.42 14.03
N MET A 41 2.28 6.16 12.92
CA MET A 41 0.82 6.23 12.87
C MET A 41 0.15 5.03 13.54
N GLN A 42 -0.31 5.24 14.78
CA GLN A 42 -1.08 4.21 15.52
C GLN A 42 -2.44 3.88 14.87
N ASN A 43 -3.05 4.84 14.17
CA ASN A 43 -4.33 4.63 13.50
C ASN A 43 -4.15 3.99 12.12
N LYS A 44 -4.66 2.77 11.95
CA LYS A 44 -4.59 2.01 10.71
C LYS A 44 -5.13 2.76 9.49
N ARG A 45 -6.25 3.48 9.61
CA ARG A 45 -6.81 4.23 8.47
C ARG A 45 -5.93 5.40 8.07
N ASN A 46 -5.30 6.05 9.03
CA ASN A 46 -4.37 7.15 8.76
C ASN A 46 -3.09 6.60 8.10
N LYS A 47 -2.52 5.50 8.63
CA LYS A 47 -1.38 4.78 8.03
C LYS A 47 -1.69 4.38 6.59
N ALA A 48 -2.85 3.75 6.35
CA ALA A 48 -3.28 3.35 5.01
C ALA A 48 -3.39 4.54 4.05
N ARG A 49 -4.05 5.64 4.48
CA ARG A 49 -4.18 6.85 3.68
C ARG A 49 -2.82 7.45 3.34
N PHE A 50 -1.93 7.55 4.32
CA PHE A 50 -0.58 8.06 4.14
C PHE A 50 0.18 7.25 3.09
N VAL A 51 0.20 5.92 3.21
CA VAL A 51 0.87 5.04 2.23
C VAL A 51 0.36 5.28 0.82
N ILE A 52 -0.96 5.34 0.63
CA ILE A 52 -1.58 5.55 -0.69
C ILE A 52 -1.23 6.92 -1.26
N ASP A 53 -1.32 7.97 -0.43
CA ASP A 53 -1.02 9.32 -0.87
C ASP A 53 0.47 9.47 -1.23
N THR A 54 1.37 8.82 -0.48
CA THR A 54 2.81 8.78 -0.76
C THR A 54 3.08 8.04 -2.07
N VAL A 55 2.59 6.82 -2.25
CA VAL A 55 2.76 6.03 -3.48
C VAL A 55 2.21 6.79 -4.69
N ARG A 56 1.02 7.39 -4.58
CA ARG A 56 0.43 8.19 -5.67
C ARG A 56 1.29 9.40 -6.04
N LYS A 57 1.89 10.08 -5.05
CA LYS A 57 2.79 11.23 -5.29
C LYS A 57 4.09 10.83 -6.00
N LYS A 58 4.55 9.58 -5.83
CA LYS A 58 5.75 9.05 -6.49
C LYS A 58 5.49 8.67 -7.96
N GLY A 59 4.23 8.50 -8.36
CA GLY A 59 3.82 8.33 -9.75
C GLY A 59 3.24 6.95 -10.07
N GLU A 60 2.99 6.71 -11.36
CA GLU A 60 2.33 5.46 -11.80
C GLU A 60 3.19 4.21 -11.62
N ALA A 61 4.51 4.31 -11.78
CA ALA A 61 5.42 3.18 -11.56
C ALA A 61 5.34 2.66 -10.11
N ALA A 62 5.37 3.57 -9.14
CA ALA A 62 5.17 3.27 -7.73
C ALA A 62 3.80 2.65 -7.45
N SER A 63 2.76 3.19 -8.10
CA SER A 63 1.40 2.67 -7.99
C SER A 63 1.26 1.25 -8.55
N SER A 64 2.00 0.95 -9.61
CA SER A 64 2.01 -0.37 -10.25
C SER A 64 2.70 -1.42 -9.36
N GLU A 65 3.86 -1.09 -8.78
CA GLU A 65 4.55 -1.96 -7.81
C GLU A 65 3.68 -2.29 -6.59
N MET A 66 2.94 -1.29 -6.09
CA MET A 66 1.99 -1.50 -4.99
C MET A 66 0.87 -2.49 -5.40
N ILE A 67 0.34 -2.36 -6.62
CA ILE A 67 -0.70 -3.25 -7.15
C ILE A 67 -0.15 -4.66 -7.31
N GLU A 68 1.02 -4.81 -7.92
CA GLU A 68 1.67 -6.10 -8.16
C GLU A 68 1.88 -6.86 -6.84
N PHE A 69 2.43 -6.20 -5.82
CA PHE A 69 2.57 -6.81 -4.49
C PHE A 69 1.24 -7.24 -3.88
N LEU A 70 0.19 -6.42 -4.02
CA LEU A 70 -1.13 -6.77 -3.52
C LEU A 70 -1.71 -7.99 -4.24
N CYS A 71 -1.46 -8.13 -5.56
CA CYS A 71 -1.86 -9.30 -6.32
C CYS A 71 -1.06 -10.55 -5.95
N GLU A 72 0.24 -10.42 -5.69
CA GLU A 72 1.08 -11.53 -5.21
C GLU A 72 0.64 -12.01 -3.82
N THR A 73 0.29 -11.07 -2.94
CA THR A 73 -0.10 -11.37 -1.56
C THR A 73 -1.51 -11.96 -1.48
N ASP A 74 -2.42 -11.48 -2.35
CA ASP A 74 -3.80 -11.92 -2.39
C ASP A 74 -4.35 -11.87 -3.83
N PRO A 75 -4.27 -12.98 -4.58
CA PRO A 75 -4.80 -13.04 -5.94
C PRO A 75 -6.31 -12.81 -6.01
N PHE A 76 -7.06 -13.25 -4.98
CA PHE A 76 -8.51 -13.03 -4.89
C PHE A 76 -8.82 -11.55 -4.69
N LEU A 77 -7.96 -10.83 -3.98
CA LEU A 77 -8.06 -9.39 -3.91
C LEU A 77 -7.92 -8.76 -5.29
N CYS A 78 -6.93 -9.14 -6.09
CA CYS A 78 -6.78 -8.54 -7.40
C CYS A 78 -7.93 -8.86 -8.36
N GLU A 79 -8.49 -10.06 -8.30
CA GLU A 79 -9.72 -10.40 -9.00
C GLU A 79 -10.90 -9.54 -8.51
N HIS A 80 -11.09 -9.43 -7.19
CA HIS A 80 -12.16 -8.62 -6.58
C HIS A 80 -12.04 -7.12 -6.88
N LEU A 81 -10.81 -6.61 -7.02
CA LEU A 81 -10.55 -5.21 -7.35
C LEU A 81 -10.58 -4.93 -8.86
N GLY A 82 -10.72 -5.96 -9.72
CA GLY A 82 -10.68 -5.84 -11.18
C GLY A 82 -9.32 -5.39 -11.70
N LEU A 83 -8.24 -5.87 -11.07
CA LEU A 83 -6.85 -5.57 -11.41
C LEU A 83 -6.20 -6.68 -12.28
N LEU A 84 -6.88 -7.84 -12.40
CA LEU A 84 -6.56 -8.94 -13.31
C LEU A 84 -7.41 -8.85 -14.59
#